data_AF-A0A925U6M2-F1
#
_entry.id   AF-A0A925U6M2-F1
#
_cell.length_a   1.000
_cell.length_b   1.000
_cell.length_c   1.000
_cell.angle_alpha   90.00
_cell.angle_beta   90.00
_cell.angle_gamma   90.00
#
_symmetry.space_group_name_H-M   'P 1'
#
loop_
_entity.id
_entity.type
_entity.pdbx_description
1 polymer ?
#
loop_
_entity_poly.entity_id
_entity_poly.type
_entity_poly.pdbx_seq_one_letter_code
_entity_poly.pdbx_strand_id
1 'polypeptide(L)'
;MNYLQRTFFFIMFLIPTSVFAHGQEVLETFFIEVVSIILFLIFIIAIRFDLKRKMVLAGAYMLSSAATLYFTNSLPYRENMNKINLMIAFVPATIFFVTFLVLKSRPDGHINTTKE
;
A
#
# COMPACT_ATOMS: atom_id res chain seq x y z
N MET A 1 -25.66 16.60 0.60
CA MET A 1 -24.33 16.02 0.83
C MET A 1 -24.26 15.57 2.28
N ASN A 2 -24.04 14.28 2.53
CA ASN A 2 -24.08 13.73 3.88
C ASN A 2 -22.90 14.24 4.72
N TYR A 3 -23.03 14.29 6.05
CA TYR A 3 -21.98 14.78 6.95
C TYR A 3 -20.65 14.03 6.75
N LEU A 4 -20.73 12.73 6.45
CA LEU A 4 -19.58 11.89 6.13
C LEU A 4 -18.85 12.34 4.85
N GLN A 5 -19.60 12.65 3.78
CA GLN A 5 -19.04 13.14 2.51
C GLN A 5 -18.37 14.50 2.71
N ARG A 6 -18.99 15.39 3.49
CA ARG A 6 -18.46 16.73 3.77
C ARG A 6 -17.16 16.68 4.58
N THR A 7 -17.07 15.76 5.55
CA THR A 7 -15.85 15.51 6.33
C THR A 7 -14.74 14.92 5.47
N PHE A 8 -15.07 13.95 4.60
CA PHE A 8 -14.12 13.35 3.66
C PHE A 8 -13.53 14.40 2.70
N PHE A 9 -14.37 15.27 2.13
CA PHE A 9 -13.91 16.38 1.29
C PHE A 9 -13.02 17.35 2.06
N PHE A 10 -13.34 17.67 3.32
CA PHE A 10 -12.53 18.56 4.15
C PHE A 10 -11.15 17.97 4.45
N ILE A 11 -11.08 16.67 4.75
CA ILE A 11 -9.82 15.95 4.97
C ILE A 11 -9.00 15.91 3.67
N MET A 12 -9.62 15.59 2.52
CA MET A 12 -8.96 15.64 1.22
C MET A 12 -8.44 17.03 0.85
N PHE A 13 -9.07 18.10 1.35
CA PHE A 13 -8.66 19.48 1.06
C PHE A 13 -7.58 20.00 2.02
N LEU A 14 -7.38 19.37 3.18
CA LEU A 14 -6.34 19.73 4.16
C LEU A 14 -5.02 18.97 3.93
N ILE A 15 -5.06 17.79 3.31
CA ILE A 15 -3.83 17.05 2.95
C ILE A 15 -2.89 17.86 2.03
N PRO A 16 -3.39 18.61 1.01
CA PRO A 16 -2.52 19.40 0.15
C PRO A 16 -1.85 20.56 0.89
N THR A 17 -2.50 21.18 1.87
CA THR A 17 -1.98 22.41 2.50
C THR A 17 -0.76 22.17 3.39
N SER A 18 -0.62 20.98 3.98
CA SER A 18 0.61 20.58 4.69
C SER A 18 1.75 20.20 3.72
N VAL A 19 1.40 19.65 2.56
CA VAL A 19 2.33 19.22 1.50
C VAL A 19 2.95 20.43 0.75
N PHE A 20 2.18 21.50 0.53
CA PHE A 20 2.63 22.67 -0.22
C PHE A 20 3.69 23.54 0.48
N ALA A 21 3.90 23.41 1.79
CA ALA A 21 4.99 24.10 2.48
C ALA A 21 6.40 23.55 2.14
N HIS A 22 6.48 22.34 1.59
CA HIS A 22 7.70 21.66 1.13
C HIS A 22 7.66 21.43 -0.41
N GLY A 23 6.91 22.29 -1.11
CA GLY A 23 6.02 22.00 -2.25
C GLY A 23 6.55 21.49 -3.60
N GLN A 24 7.71 20.84 -3.69
CA GLN A 24 8.10 20.11 -4.91
C GLN A 24 8.55 18.68 -4.57
N GLU A 25 9.36 18.56 -3.53
CA GLU A 25 9.90 17.31 -2.99
C GLU A 25 8.79 16.32 -2.58
N VAL A 26 7.78 16.79 -1.85
CA VAL A 26 6.69 15.93 -1.35
C VAL A 26 5.73 15.47 -2.46
N LEU A 27 5.63 16.24 -3.55
CA LEU A 27 4.81 15.89 -4.71
C LEU A 27 5.36 14.67 -5.45
N GLU A 28 6.69 14.53 -5.54
CA GLU A 28 7.32 13.37 -6.16
C GLU A 28 7.03 12.09 -5.36
N THR A 29 7.18 12.13 -4.04
CA THR A 29 6.86 10.98 -3.17
C THR A 29 5.40 10.60 -3.25
N PHE A 30 4.50 11.60 -3.21
CA PHE A 30 3.06 11.36 -3.36
C PHE A 30 2.74 10.72 -4.71
N PHE A 31 3.34 11.20 -5.79
CA PHE A 31 3.15 10.62 -7.12
C PHE A 31 3.63 9.17 -7.18
N ILE A 32 4.80 8.86 -6.62
CA ILE A 32 5.34 7.50 -6.51
C ILE A 32 4.37 6.60 -5.73
N GLU A 33 3.82 7.08 -4.61
CA GLU A 33 2.88 6.33 -3.79
C GLU A 33 1.57 6.04 -4.54
N VAL A 34 0.99 7.05 -5.20
CA VAL A 34 -0.23 6.89 -6.01
C VAL A 34 -0.02 5.90 -7.16
N VAL A 35 1.07 6.03 -7.90
CA VAL A 35 1.42 5.11 -8.99
C VAL A 35 1.60 3.68 -8.45
N SER A 36 2.28 3.53 -7.31
CA SER A 36 2.49 2.23 -6.67
C SER A 36 1.18 1.58 -6.25
N ILE A 37 0.23 2.34 -5.70
CA ILE A 37 -1.12 1.87 -5.36
C ILE A 37 -1.87 1.43 -6.62
N ILE A 38 -1.83 2.20 -7.71
CA ILE A 38 -2.49 1.84 -8.97
C ILE A 38 -1.93 0.53 -9.52
N LEU A 39 -0.60 0.38 -9.56
CA LEU A 39 0.06 -0.84 -10.00
C LEU A 39 -0.36 -2.03 -9.12
N PHE A 40 -0.33 -1.86 -7.81
CA PHE A 40 -0.77 -2.88 -6.86
C PHE A 40 -2.22 -3.33 -7.10
N LEU A 41 -3.16 -2.40 -7.34
CA LEU A 41 -4.55 -2.73 -7.66
C LEU A 41 -4.67 -3.53 -8.96
N ILE A 42 -3.94 -3.13 -10.00
CA ILE A 42 -3.88 -3.87 -11.27
C ILE A 42 -3.40 -5.31 -11.02
N PHE A 43 -2.34 -5.51 -10.24
CA PHE A 43 -1.81 -6.83 -9.91
C PHE A 43 -2.84 -7.69 -9.13
N ILE A 44 -3.49 -7.13 -8.11
CA ILE A 44 -4.48 -7.88 -7.31
C ILE A 44 -5.69 -8.32 -8.15
N ILE A 45 -6.13 -7.48 -9.09
CA ILE A 45 -7.24 -7.81 -9.97
C ILE A 45 -6.81 -8.90 -10.95
N ALA A 46 -5.61 -8.78 -11.53
CA ALA A 46 -5.09 -9.73 -12.52
C ALA A 46 -4.80 -11.13 -11.93
N ILE A 47 -4.42 -11.23 -10.66
CA ILE A 47 -4.13 -12.53 -10.02
C ILE A 47 -5.41 -13.35 -9.84
N ARG A 48 -5.39 -14.60 -10.31
CA ARG A 48 -6.47 -15.59 -10.14
C ARG A 48 -6.39 -16.32 -8.79
N PHE A 49 -6.51 -15.57 -7.70
CA PHE A 49 -6.61 -16.12 -6.35
C PHE A 49 -8.04 -15.98 -5.81
N ASP A 50 -8.40 -16.82 -4.85
CA ASP A 50 -9.63 -16.67 -4.08
C ASP A 50 -9.61 -15.38 -3.26
N LEU A 51 -10.80 -14.94 -2.84
CA LEU A 51 -10.95 -13.67 -2.12
C LEU A 51 -10.12 -13.63 -0.82
N LYS A 52 -9.96 -14.75 -0.11
CA LYS A 52 -9.22 -14.78 1.16
C LYS A 52 -7.74 -14.50 0.93
N ARG A 53 -7.11 -15.16 -0.06
CA ARG A 53 -5.70 -14.90 -0.41
C ARG A 53 -5.49 -13.48 -0.93
N LYS A 54 -6.44 -12.92 -1.69
CA LYS A 54 -6.40 -11.51 -2.11
C LYS A 54 -6.45 -10.55 -0.92
N MET A 55 -7.30 -10.81 0.07
CA MET A 55 -7.34 -9.99 1.30
C MET A 55 -6.04 -10.07 2.08
N VAL A 56 -5.41 -11.25 2.18
CA VAL A 56 -4.10 -11.38 2.85
C VAL A 56 -3.03 -10.58 2.12
N LEU A 57 -2.98 -10.63 0.79
CA LEU A 57 -2.06 -9.81 0.00
C LEU A 57 -2.30 -8.32 0.18
N ALA A 58 -3.56 -7.89 0.18
CA ALA A 58 -3.91 -6.49 0.40
C ALA A 58 -3.57 -6.02 1.82
N GLY A 59 -3.85 -6.84 2.82
CA GLY A 59 -3.48 -6.55 4.20
C GLY A 59 -1.96 -6.44 4.37
N ALA A 60 -1.20 -7.37 3.80
CA ALA A 60 0.26 -7.34 3.84
C ALA A 60 0.82 -6.06 3.18
N TYR A 61 0.32 -5.70 1.99
CA TYR A 61 0.72 -4.47 1.32
C TYR A 61 0.37 -3.23 2.16
N MET A 62 -0.88 -3.08 2.61
CA MET A 62 -1.29 -1.94 3.43
C MET A 62 -0.49 -1.80 4.73
N LEU A 63 -0.25 -2.91 5.44
CA LEU A 63 0.56 -2.91 6.65
C LEU A 63 2.00 -2.50 6.36
N SER A 64 2.59 -3.01 5.28
CA SER A 64 3.94 -2.63 4.88
C SER A 64 4.07 -1.18 4.47
N SER A 65 3.09 -0.63 3.74
CA SER A 65 3.05 0.79 3.39
C SER A 65 2.92 1.67 4.63
N ALA A 66 2.00 1.34 5.54
CA ALA A 66 1.81 2.08 6.79
C ALA A 66 3.07 2.05 7.67
N ALA A 67 3.72 0.88 7.80
CA ALA A 67 4.98 0.75 8.52
C ALA A 67 6.08 1.59 7.85
N THR A 68 6.18 1.53 6.52
CA THR A 68 7.18 2.30 5.77
C THR A 68 7.00 3.79 6.00
N LEU A 69 5.77 4.32 5.88
CA LEU A 69 5.45 5.72 6.15
C LEU A 69 5.79 6.12 7.59
N TYR A 70 5.48 5.26 8.56
CA TYR A 70 5.80 5.50 9.96
C TYR A 70 7.32 5.64 10.17
N PHE A 71 8.12 4.75 9.58
CA PHE A 71 9.58 4.83 9.67
C PHE A 71 10.15 6.04 8.91
N THR A 72 9.65 6.35 7.71
CA THR A 72 10.17 7.45 6.90
C THR A 72 9.80 8.81 7.44
N ASN A 73 8.68 8.96 8.16
CA ASN A 73 8.29 10.21 8.81
C ASN A 73 9.27 10.68 9.90
N SER A 74 10.11 9.78 10.43
CA SER A 74 11.13 10.13 11.41
C SER A 74 12.44 10.66 10.79
N LEU A 75 12.59 10.58 9.45
CA LEU A 75 13.81 10.95 8.75
C LEU A 75 13.70 12.35 8.11
N PRO A 76 14.77 13.16 8.14
CA PRO A 76 14.82 14.43 7.41
C PRO A 76 14.71 14.16 5.91
N TYR A 77 13.63 14.65 5.28
CA TYR A 77 13.31 14.33 3.89
C TYR A 77 14.40 14.78 2.92
N ARG A 78 14.85 16.04 3.02
CA ARG A 78 15.85 16.63 2.11
C ARG A 78 17.16 15.85 2.02
N GLU A 79 17.61 15.31 3.15
CA GLU A 79 18.87 14.56 3.22
C GLU A 79 18.72 13.12 2.75
N ASN A 80 17.50 12.57 2.79
CA ASN A 80 17.22 11.16 2.57
C ASN A 80 16.19 10.90 1.47
N MET A 81 15.89 11.88 0.62
CA MET A 81 14.84 11.84 -0.41
C MET A 81 14.89 10.54 -1.22
N ASN A 82 16.06 10.19 -1.76
CA ASN A 82 16.24 8.96 -2.53
C ASN A 82 15.94 7.70 -1.71
N LYS A 83 16.36 7.65 -0.45
CA LYS A 83 16.11 6.50 0.43
C LYS A 83 14.62 6.39 0.76
N ILE A 84 13.96 7.50 1.07
CA ILE A 84 12.53 7.55 1.39
C ILE A 84 11.72 7.09 0.17
N ASN A 85 12.00 7.65 -1.01
CA ASN A 85 11.32 7.28 -2.26
C ASN A 85 11.52 5.80 -2.59
N LEU A 86 12.74 5.28 -2.44
CA LEU A 86 13.03 3.86 -2.63
C LEU A 86 12.28 3.00 -1.61
N MET A 87 12.29 3.36 -0.32
CA MET A 87 11.61 2.59 0.71
C MET A 87 10.11 2.52 0.45
N ILE A 88 9.47 3.66 0.15
CA ILE A 88 8.02 3.76 -0.10
C ILE A 88 7.58 2.87 -1.26
N ALA A 89 8.38 2.75 -2.32
CA ALA A 89 8.07 1.87 -3.44
C ALA A 89 8.47 0.42 -3.20
N PHE A 90 9.72 0.16 -2.80
CA PHE A 90 10.30 -1.18 -2.79
C PHE A 90 9.89 -2.01 -1.58
N VAL A 91 9.74 -1.42 -0.39
CA VAL A 91 9.40 -2.20 0.81
C VAL A 91 8.01 -2.85 0.66
N PRO A 92 6.95 -2.10 0.30
CA PRO A 92 5.64 -2.71 0.10
C PRO A 92 5.60 -3.70 -1.07
N ALA A 93 6.29 -3.39 -2.17
CA ALA A 93 6.39 -4.28 -3.33
C ALA A 93 7.09 -5.61 -2.99
N THR A 94 8.17 -5.56 -2.21
CA THR A 94 8.92 -6.76 -1.78
C THR A 94 8.08 -7.61 -0.84
N ILE A 95 7.42 -6.99 0.14
CA ILE A 95 6.54 -7.71 1.07
C ILE A 95 5.36 -8.34 0.33
N PHE A 96 4.75 -7.62 -0.61
CA PHE A 96 3.72 -8.16 -1.49
C PHE A 96 4.23 -9.37 -2.28
N PHE A 97 5.39 -9.25 -2.92
CA PHE A 97 5.97 -10.33 -3.73
C PHE A 97 6.30 -11.56 -2.90
N VAL A 98 6.94 -11.40 -1.74
CA VAL A 98 7.24 -12.50 -0.82
C VAL A 98 5.95 -13.16 -0.33
N THR A 99 4.95 -12.37 0.08
CA THR A 99 3.64 -12.88 0.52
C THR A 99 2.95 -13.65 -0.61
N PHE A 100 3.02 -13.14 -1.83
CA PHE A 100 2.49 -13.79 -3.02
C PHE A 100 3.15 -15.15 -3.27
N LEU A 101 4.48 -15.24 -3.20
CA LEU A 101 5.19 -16.50 -3.35
C LEU A 101 4.79 -17.50 -2.26
N VAL A 102 4.74 -17.06 -1.00
CA VAL A 102 4.33 -17.93 0.12
C VAL A 102 2.91 -18.46 -0.05
N LEU A 103 1.96 -17.61 -0.45
CA LEU A 103 0.58 -18.01 -0.69
C LEU A 103 0.44 -18.92 -1.91
N LYS A 104 1.23 -18.68 -2.97
CA LYS A 104 1.25 -19.51 -4.17
C LYS A 104 1.81 -20.92 -3.87
N SER A 105 2.80 -21.03 -3.00
CA SER A 105 3.42 -22.30 -2.62
C SER A 105 2.58 -23.14 -1.67
N ARG A 106 1.51 -22.62 -1.07
CA ARG A 106 0.58 -23.41 -0.26
C ARG A 106 -0.44 -24.09 -1.18
N PRO A 107 -0.41 -25.44 -1.30
CA PRO A 107 -1.48 -26.16 -1.98
C PRO A 107 -2.78 -25.82 -1.27
N ASP A 108 -3.82 -25.49 -2.02
CA ASP A 108 -5.16 -25.35 -1.45
C ASP A 108 -5.48 -26.63 -0.68
N GLY A 109 -5.56 -26.50 0.65
CA GLY A 109 -6.07 -27.55 1.50
C GLY A 109 -7.54 -27.74 1.13
N HIS A 110 -7.79 -28.59 0.13
CA HIS A 110 -9.06 -29.30 0.01
C HIS A 110 -9.23 -30.05 1.32
N ILE A 111 -9.97 -29.43 2.26
CA ILE A 111 -10.51 -30.12 3.41
C ILE A 111 -11.50 -31.12 2.79
N ASN A 112 -11.03 -32.33 2.54
CA ASN A 112 -11.89 -33.47 2.27
C ASN A 112 -12.74 -33.66 3.53
N THR A 113 -13.95 -33.11 3.52
CA THR A 113 -14.98 -33.49 4.48
C THR A 113 -15.47 -34.88 4.10
N THR A 114 -14.69 -35.91 4.41
CA THR A 114 -15.21 -37.27 4.57
C THR A 114 -16.04 -37.26 5.85
N LYS A 115 -17.34 -36.97 5.69
CA LYS A 115 -18.35 -37.46 6.60
C LYS A 115 -18.84 -38.78 6.00
N GLU A 116 -18.29 -39.87 6.51
CA GLU A 116 -18.93 -41.19 6.47
C GLU A 116 -20.07 -41.22 7.49
#